data_AF-A0A8H8BXS8-F1
#
_entry.id   AF-A0A8H8BXS8-F1
#
_cell.length_a   1.000
_cell.length_b   1.000
_cell.length_c   1.000
_cell.angle_alpha   90.00
_cell.angle_beta   90.00
_cell.angle_gamma   90.00
#
_symmetry.space_group_name_H-M   'P 1'
#
loop_
_entity.id
_entity.type
_entity.pdbx_description
1 polymer ?
#
loop_
_entity_poly.entity_id
_entity_poly.type
_entity_poly.pdbx_seq_one_letter_code
_entity_poly.pdbx_strand_id
1 'polypeptide(L)'
;MAVKNLVSIAAVTALLAQRVGAVDNGLAITPQMGWDNWNALGCDVSEDLLVETANLIVDYGLKDLGYHYIVLDDCWSVGRNASNSNSLIADPEKFPRGMAAVADDIHELGLGFGMYSSAGTYTCGRFAGSLGYEEVDAKTWAEWGVDYLKYDNCYNEGQAGDQKISEARYATMANALNATGRPILYSLCNWGEDYPWNWGSTIANSWRISGDVFDYWDTYDARCPCEGADSWNCGLPGFHCSITNIMNKAAFIVSKAQPGAWNDLDMLEVGNGAMTDTEYVAHF
;
A
#
# COMPACT_ATOMS: atom_id res chain seq x y z
N MET A 1 -19.57 -8.31 74.63
CA MET A 1 -19.24 -9.04 73.40
C MET A 1 -19.82 -8.26 72.24
N ALA A 2 -18.98 -7.52 71.52
CA ALA A 2 -19.37 -6.73 70.36
C ALA A 2 -18.93 -7.48 69.10
N VAL A 3 -19.89 -7.93 68.29
CA VAL A 3 -19.62 -8.59 67.01
C VAL A 3 -19.56 -7.50 65.94
N LYS A 4 -18.34 -7.14 65.52
CA LYS A 4 -18.09 -6.38 64.29
C LYS A 4 -17.91 -7.40 63.17
N ASN A 5 -18.93 -7.58 62.32
CA ASN A 5 -18.75 -8.25 61.04
C ASN A 5 -18.53 -7.20 59.96
N LEU A 6 -17.28 -7.07 59.55
CA LEU A 6 -16.84 -6.35 58.37
C LEU A 6 -17.41 -7.05 57.14
N VAL A 7 -18.28 -6.37 56.40
CA VAL A 7 -18.64 -6.74 55.04
C VAL A 7 -17.46 -6.36 54.15
N SER A 8 -16.67 -7.35 53.74
CA SER A 8 -15.65 -7.20 52.71
C SER A 8 -16.32 -6.94 51.37
N ILE A 9 -16.22 -5.71 50.88
CA ILE A 9 -16.55 -5.36 49.49
C ILE A 9 -15.41 -5.91 48.63
N ALA A 10 -15.63 -7.06 47.99
CA ALA A 10 -14.78 -7.52 46.91
C ALA A 10 -15.13 -6.73 45.65
N ALA A 11 -14.41 -5.65 45.39
CA ALA A 11 -14.44 -4.97 44.10
C ALA A 11 -13.72 -5.88 43.08
N VAL A 12 -14.48 -6.57 42.23
CA VAL A 12 -13.95 -7.25 41.05
C VAL A 12 -13.67 -6.16 40.02
N THR A 13 -12.44 -5.66 39.99
CA THR A 13 -11.93 -4.87 38.87
C THR A 13 -11.79 -5.81 37.68
N ALA A 14 -12.78 -5.83 36.80
CA ALA A 14 -12.61 -6.38 35.46
C ALA A 14 -11.57 -5.51 34.74
N LEU A 15 -10.32 -5.98 34.66
CA LEU A 15 -9.40 -5.47 33.67
C LEU A 15 -9.98 -5.86 32.31
N LEU A 16 -10.69 -4.93 31.67
CA LEU A 16 -10.82 -4.93 30.22
C LEU A 16 -9.39 -4.83 29.69
N ALA A 17 -8.84 -5.96 29.27
CA ALA A 17 -7.70 -5.94 28.36
C ALA A 17 -8.17 -5.16 27.14
N GLN A 18 -7.79 -3.89 27.05
CA GLN A 18 -7.84 -3.17 25.79
C GLN A 18 -6.88 -3.92 24.88
N ARG A 19 -7.40 -4.86 24.10
CA ARG A 19 -6.72 -5.31 22.89
C ARG A 19 -6.66 -4.07 22.02
N VAL A 20 -5.45 -3.53 21.83
CA VAL A 20 -5.22 -2.56 20.77
C VAL A 20 -5.61 -3.27 19.49
N GLY A 21 -6.71 -2.84 18.88
CA GLY A 21 -7.20 -3.42 17.64
C GLY A 21 -6.36 -2.84 16.49
N ALA A 22 -5.61 -3.71 15.83
CA ALA A 22 -5.17 -3.44 14.46
C ALA A 22 -6.39 -3.43 13.51
N VAL A 23 -6.22 -3.02 12.26
CA VAL A 23 -7.17 -3.39 11.20
C VAL A 23 -7.29 -4.90 11.19
N ASP A 24 -8.47 -5.38 11.51
CA ASP A 24 -8.87 -6.76 11.30
C ASP A 24 -9.91 -6.77 10.17
N ASN A 25 -9.47 -6.39 8.97
CA ASN A 25 -10.25 -6.57 7.74
C ASN A 25 -10.12 -8.01 7.19
N GLY A 26 -9.44 -8.90 7.93
CA GLY A 26 -9.21 -10.29 7.55
C GLY A 26 -8.17 -10.51 6.45
N LEU A 27 -7.51 -9.45 5.96
CA LEU A 27 -6.53 -9.52 4.88
C LEU A 27 -5.08 -9.42 5.40
N ALA A 28 -4.11 -9.72 4.53
CA ALA A 28 -2.68 -9.64 4.82
C ALA A 28 -2.24 -10.34 6.11
N ILE A 29 -2.88 -11.46 6.49
CA ILE A 29 -2.46 -12.27 7.65
C ILE A 29 -0.98 -12.66 7.54
N THR A 30 -0.50 -12.86 6.31
CA THR A 30 0.91 -12.84 5.91
C THR A 30 1.16 -11.65 4.97
N PRO A 31 2.41 -11.20 4.76
CA PRO A 31 2.71 -10.16 3.78
C PRO A 31 2.15 -10.53 2.40
N GLN A 32 1.60 -9.54 1.70
CA GLN A 32 1.13 -9.73 0.33
C GLN A 32 2.28 -10.11 -0.61
N MET A 33 1.95 -10.87 -1.65
CA MET A 33 2.87 -11.19 -2.74
C MET A 33 2.15 -10.94 -4.06
N GLY A 34 2.89 -10.43 -5.04
CA GLY A 34 2.31 -10.06 -6.33
C GLY A 34 3.34 -9.45 -7.25
N TRP A 35 2.85 -8.80 -8.29
CA TRP A 35 3.62 -8.07 -9.28
C TRP A 35 3.01 -6.69 -9.49
N ASP A 36 3.87 -5.71 -9.70
CA ASP A 36 3.53 -4.34 -10.05
C ASP A 36 4.34 -3.98 -11.31
N ASN A 37 3.68 -3.30 -12.26
CA ASN A 37 4.22 -2.98 -13.57
C ASN A 37 5.28 -1.86 -13.55
N TRP A 38 5.30 -1.02 -12.50
CA TRP A 38 5.95 0.29 -12.54
C TRP A 38 7.45 0.25 -12.85
N ASN A 39 8.22 -0.58 -12.13
CA ASN A 39 9.69 -0.57 -12.24
C ASN A 39 10.19 -0.89 -13.66
N ALA A 40 9.50 -1.78 -14.37
CA ALA A 40 9.91 -2.20 -15.71
C ALA A 40 9.24 -1.39 -16.84
N LEU A 41 8.01 -0.90 -16.62
CA LEU A 41 7.13 -0.43 -17.71
C LEU A 41 6.64 1.00 -17.54
N GLY A 42 6.67 1.55 -16.33
CA GLY A 42 6.19 2.91 -16.04
C GLY A 42 4.78 3.15 -16.59
N CYS A 43 4.59 4.20 -17.39
CA CYS A 43 3.28 4.54 -17.95
C CYS A 43 2.86 3.71 -19.19
N ASP A 44 3.72 2.83 -19.72
CA ASP A 44 3.42 2.00 -20.89
C ASP A 44 2.60 0.78 -20.48
N VAL A 45 1.34 1.03 -20.11
CA VAL A 45 0.40 0.05 -19.56
C VAL A 45 -0.81 -0.11 -20.45
N SER A 46 -1.37 -1.33 -20.47
CA SER A 46 -2.59 -1.66 -21.20
C SER A 46 -3.30 -2.86 -20.57
N GLU A 47 -4.55 -3.05 -20.96
CA GLU A 47 -5.33 -4.25 -20.64
C GLU A 47 -4.61 -5.53 -21.07
N ASP A 48 -4.12 -5.59 -22.31
CA ASP A 48 -3.42 -6.76 -22.85
C ASP A 48 -2.16 -7.09 -22.04
N LEU A 49 -1.36 -6.06 -21.68
CA LEU A 49 -0.17 -6.24 -20.86
C LEU A 49 -0.49 -6.91 -19.52
N LEU A 50 -1.54 -6.43 -18.85
CA LEU A 50 -1.93 -6.93 -17.53
C LEU A 50 -2.42 -8.37 -17.61
N VAL A 51 -3.28 -8.69 -18.58
CA VAL A 51 -3.82 -10.03 -18.76
C VAL A 51 -2.72 -11.00 -19.21
N GLU A 52 -1.83 -10.60 -20.11
CA GLU A 52 -0.68 -11.42 -20.53
C GLU A 52 0.26 -11.69 -19.34
N THR A 53 0.58 -10.67 -18.56
CA THR A 53 1.45 -10.83 -17.38
C THR A 53 0.81 -11.72 -16.31
N ALA A 54 -0.51 -11.59 -16.10
CA ALA A 54 -1.25 -12.46 -15.19
C ALA A 54 -1.18 -13.93 -15.64
N ASN A 55 -1.34 -14.19 -16.94
CA ASN A 55 -1.16 -15.54 -17.51
C ASN A 55 0.27 -16.05 -17.30
N LEU A 56 1.30 -15.23 -17.53
CA LEU A 56 2.69 -15.62 -17.29
C LEU A 56 2.97 -15.96 -15.82
N ILE A 57 2.39 -15.22 -14.87
CA ILE A 57 2.49 -15.51 -13.43
C ILE A 57 1.88 -16.88 -13.09
N VAL A 58 0.80 -17.28 -13.77
CA VAL A 58 0.23 -18.62 -13.65
C VAL A 58 1.11 -19.67 -14.33
N ASP A 59 1.51 -19.43 -15.57
CA ASP A 59 2.26 -20.38 -16.40
C ASP A 59 3.65 -20.71 -15.84
N TYR A 60 4.32 -19.73 -15.23
CA TYR A 60 5.60 -19.93 -14.54
C TYR A 60 5.44 -20.47 -13.12
N GLY A 61 4.21 -20.71 -12.64
CA GLY A 61 3.93 -21.28 -11.32
C GLY A 61 4.11 -20.31 -10.15
N LEU A 62 4.27 -19.00 -10.41
CA LEU A 62 4.45 -18.00 -9.36
C LEU A 62 3.18 -17.83 -8.51
N LYS A 63 2.00 -17.96 -9.13
CA LYS A 63 0.73 -17.99 -8.39
C LYS A 63 0.75 -19.05 -7.28
N ASP A 64 1.21 -20.26 -7.59
CA ASP A 64 1.23 -21.38 -6.63
C ASP A 64 2.27 -21.18 -5.52
N LEU A 65 3.28 -20.33 -5.75
CA LEU A 65 4.23 -19.88 -4.73
C LEU A 65 3.69 -18.73 -3.86
N GLY A 66 2.53 -18.16 -4.22
CA GLY A 66 1.84 -17.14 -3.45
C GLY A 66 1.74 -15.77 -4.13
N TYR A 67 2.38 -15.54 -5.29
CA TYR A 67 2.28 -14.28 -6.03
C TYR A 67 0.86 -14.10 -6.58
N HIS A 68 0.03 -13.41 -5.81
CA HIS A 68 -1.42 -13.41 -6.00
C HIS A 68 -1.95 -12.12 -6.64
N TYR A 69 -1.35 -10.97 -6.32
CA TYR A 69 -1.84 -9.67 -6.78
C TYR A 69 -1.17 -9.22 -8.08
N ILE A 70 -1.97 -8.78 -9.06
CA ILE A 70 -1.53 -8.06 -10.25
C ILE A 70 -1.88 -6.60 -10.07
N VAL A 71 -0.89 -5.76 -9.77
CA VAL A 71 -1.09 -4.35 -9.38
C VAL A 71 -0.84 -3.45 -10.59
N LEU A 72 -1.90 -2.76 -11.03
CA LEU A 72 -1.83 -1.64 -11.96
C LEU A 72 -1.41 -0.38 -11.20
N ASP A 73 -0.30 0.21 -11.63
CA ASP A 73 0.28 1.41 -11.03
C ASP A 73 -0.25 2.65 -11.75
N ASP A 74 0.47 3.77 -11.71
CA ASP A 74 0.03 5.05 -12.23
C ASP A 74 -0.25 5.05 -13.76
N CYS A 75 -0.71 6.19 -14.27
CA CYS A 75 -0.93 6.45 -15.70
C CYS A 75 -2.07 5.66 -16.35
N TRP A 76 -3.00 5.10 -15.57
CA TRP A 76 -4.13 4.32 -16.06
C TRP A 76 -5.39 5.15 -16.39
N SER A 77 -5.51 6.38 -15.88
CA SER A 77 -6.72 7.21 -15.99
C SER A 77 -6.55 8.39 -16.95
N VAL A 78 -7.66 9.02 -17.36
CA VAL A 78 -7.66 10.24 -18.20
C VAL A 78 -8.39 11.43 -17.57
N GLY A 79 -8.89 11.27 -16.35
CA GLY A 79 -9.57 12.33 -15.60
C GLY A 79 -10.80 11.84 -14.86
N ARG A 80 -11.77 12.74 -14.67
CA ARG A 80 -13.00 12.49 -13.90
C ARG A 80 -14.25 12.79 -14.72
N ASN A 81 -15.29 11.99 -14.53
CA ASN A 81 -16.59 12.18 -15.15
C ASN A 81 -17.44 13.14 -14.32
N ALA A 82 -17.44 14.42 -14.69
CA ALA A 82 -18.23 15.45 -14.00
C ALA A 82 -19.75 15.19 -14.01
N SER A 83 -20.25 14.37 -14.95
CA SER A 83 -21.67 13.99 -15.02
C SER A 83 -22.00 12.72 -14.22
N ASN A 84 -21.00 12.03 -13.69
CA ASN A 84 -21.15 10.81 -12.89
C ASN A 84 -20.39 10.92 -11.58
N SER A 85 -20.85 11.81 -10.70
CA SER A 85 -20.30 12.01 -9.35
C SER A 85 -18.80 12.32 -9.28
N ASN A 86 -18.18 12.78 -10.37
CA ASN A 86 -16.73 12.93 -10.50
C ASN A 86 -15.92 11.62 -10.36
N SER A 87 -16.52 10.48 -10.72
CA SER A 87 -15.82 9.18 -10.79
C SER A 87 -14.62 9.21 -11.74
N LEU A 88 -13.60 8.41 -11.43
CA LEU A 88 -12.42 8.25 -12.28
C LEU A 88 -12.78 7.59 -13.61
N ILE A 89 -12.09 8.01 -14.68
CA ILE A 89 -12.24 7.46 -16.02
C ILE A 89 -10.93 6.75 -16.38
N ALA A 90 -10.99 5.43 -16.56
CA ALA A 90 -9.91 4.66 -17.15
C ALA A 90 -9.65 5.11 -18.59
N ASP A 91 -8.38 5.15 -19.00
CA ASP A 91 -8.01 5.48 -20.37
C ASP A 91 -8.62 4.47 -21.36
N PRO A 92 -9.55 4.87 -22.25
CA PRO A 92 -10.21 3.95 -23.15
C PRO A 92 -9.31 3.43 -24.28
N GLU A 93 -8.16 4.06 -24.53
CA GLU A 93 -7.16 3.53 -25.47
C GLU A 93 -6.36 2.40 -24.84
N LYS A 94 -6.03 2.52 -23.55
CA LYS A 94 -5.28 1.50 -22.79
C LYS A 94 -6.17 0.36 -22.30
N PHE A 95 -7.40 0.68 -21.90
CA PHE A 95 -8.37 -0.23 -21.28
C PHE A 95 -9.72 -0.18 -22.01
N PRO A 96 -9.79 -0.65 -23.27
CA PRO A 96 -10.97 -0.50 -24.12
C PRO A 96 -12.21 -1.24 -23.59
N ARG A 97 -12.05 -2.29 -22.78
CA ARG A 97 -13.17 -2.97 -22.09
C ARG A 97 -13.44 -2.42 -20.69
N GLY A 98 -12.59 -1.51 -20.21
CA GLY A 98 -12.65 -0.94 -18.87
C GLY A 98 -12.11 -1.87 -17.78
N MET A 99 -11.89 -1.30 -16.59
CA MET A 99 -11.19 -2.00 -15.49
C MET A 99 -11.96 -3.20 -14.93
N ALA A 100 -13.30 -3.20 -15.00
CA ALA A 100 -14.09 -4.34 -14.55
C ALA A 100 -13.78 -5.61 -15.38
N ALA A 101 -13.61 -5.46 -16.70
CA ALA A 101 -13.26 -6.59 -17.55
C ALA A 101 -11.83 -7.10 -17.29
N VAL A 102 -10.89 -6.19 -16.99
CA VAL A 102 -9.53 -6.56 -16.56
C VAL A 102 -9.57 -7.36 -15.25
N ALA A 103 -10.36 -6.90 -14.29
CA ALA A 103 -10.53 -7.59 -13.02
C ALA A 103 -11.13 -8.99 -13.22
N ASP A 104 -12.19 -9.11 -14.03
CA ASP A 104 -12.83 -10.39 -14.35
C ASP A 104 -11.82 -11.38 -14.97
N ASP A 105 -11.01 -10.94 -15.95
CA ASP A 105 -9.99 -11.78 -16.59
C ASP A 105 -8.92 -12.25 -15.56
N ILE A 106 -8.48 -11.37 -14.65
CA ILE A 106 -7.51 -11.70 -13.59
C ILE A 106 -8.13 -12.64 -12.54
N HIS A 107 -9.41 -12.44 -12.20
CA HIS A 107 -10.14 -13.30 -11.26
C HIS A 107 -10.40 -14.70 -11.82
N GLU A 108 -10.64 -14.83 -13.13
CA GLU A 108 -10.76 -16.14 -13.79
C GLU A 108 -9.48 -16.98 -13.67
N LEU A 109 -8.32 -16.31 -13.61
CA LEU A 109 -7.03 -16.93 -13.32
C LEU A 109 -6.82 -17.25 -11.82
N GLY A 110 -7.75 -16.86 -10.94
CA GLY A 110 -7.65 -17.00 -9.49
C GLY A 110 -6.59 -16.11 -8.84
N LEU A 111 -6.32 -14.96 -9.45
CA LEU A 111 -5.45 -13.90 -8.96
C LEU A 111 -6.32 -12.73 -8.44
N GLY A 112 -5.71 -11.80 -7.70
CA GLY A 112 -6.35 -10.56 -7.23
C GLY A 112 -5.91 -9.36 -8.07
N PHE A 113 -6.82 -8.43 -8.35
CA PHE A 113 -6.52 -7.23 -9.12
C PHE A 113 -6.23 -6.04 -8.20
N GLY A 114 -5.08 -5.42 -8.38
CA GLY A 114 -4.66 -4.22 -7.66
C GLY A 114 -4.71 -2.97 -8.52
N MET A 115 -5.04 -1.84 -7.91
CA MET A 115 -4.99 -0.52 -8.55
C MET A 115 -4.24 0.48 -7.69
N TYR A 116 -3.95 1.63 -8.29
CA TYR A 116 -3.19 2.72 -7.71
C TYR A 116 -3.96 4.04 -7.74
N SER A 117 -3.79 4.83 -6.67
CA SER A 117 -4.10 6.26 -6.64
C SER A 117 -3.19 6.96 -5.62
N SER A 118 -3.38 8.26 -5.43
CA SER A 118 -2.67 9.06 -4.42
C SER A 118 -3.64 9.71 -3.45
N ALA A 119 -3.24 9.78 -2.17
CA ALA A 119 -3.84 10.61 -1.13
C ALA A 119 -3.50 12.10 -1.33
N GLY A 120 -3.65 12.59 -2.55
CA GLY A 120 -3.40 13.96 -2.99
C GLY A 120 -4.30 14.34 -4.17
N THR A 121 -4.20 15.58 -4.62
CA THR A 121 -4.99 16.09 -5.76
C THR A 121 -4.59 15.46 -7.09
N TYR A 122 -3.34 15.01 -7.18
CA TYR A 122 -2.81 14.28 -8.32
C TYR A 122 -2.00 13.06 -7.86
N THR A 123 -1.88 12.07 -8.74
CA THR A 123 -0.87 11.02 -8.63
C THR A 123 0.53 11.57 -8.88
N CYS A 124 1.58 10.79 -8.60
CA CYS A 124 2.96 11.22 -8.87
C CYS A 124 3.22 11.49 -10.36
N GLY A 125 2.62 10.69 -11.24
CA GLY A 125 2.57 10.86 -12.70
C GLY A 125 1.62 11.97 -13.18
N ARG A 126 1.01 12.71 -12.25
CA ARG A 126 0.10 13.86 -12.49
C ARG A 126 -1.24 13.51 -13.12
N PHE A 127 -1.74 12.31 -12.86
CA PHE A 127 -3.12 11.91 -13.14
C PHE A 127 -4.04 12.29 -11.97
N ALA A 128 -5.35 12.09 -12.11
CA ALA A 128 -6.31 12.48 -11.08
C ALA A 128 -6.07 11.68 -9.78
N GLY A 129 -5.71 12.37 -8.68
CA GLY A 129 -5.60 11.78 -7.34
C GLY A 129 -6.93 11.79 -6.60
N SER A 130 -7.00 11.11 -5.45
CA SER A 130 -8.26 10.81 -4.76
C SER A 130 -8.57 11.68 -3.54
N LEU A 131 -7.72 12.65 -3.21
CA LEU A 131 -7.96 13.54 -2.06
C LEU A 131 -9.26 14.34 -2.26
N GLY A 132 -10.20 14.16 -1.33
CA GLY A 132 -11.55 14.75 -1.38
C GLY A 132 -12.56 14.01 -2.26
N TYR A 133 -12.18 12.88 -2.86
CA TYR A 133 -13.03 12.01 -3.69
C TYR A 133 -13.04 10.56 -3.20
N GLU A 134 -12.59 10.31 -1.97
CA GLU A 134 -12.31 8.98 -1.44
C GLU A 134 -13.52 8.04 -1.51
N GLU A 135 -14.71 8.53 -1.13
CA GLU A 135 -15.95 7.74 -1.20
C GLU A 135 -16.34 7.35 -2.63
N VAL A 136 -16.18 8.28 -3.58
CA VAL A 136 -16.54 8.06 -4.99
C VAL A 136 -15.56 7.08 -5.63
N ASP A 137 -14.27 7.24 -5.35
CA ASP A 137 -13.22 6.44 -5.94
C ASP A 137 -13.21 5.03 -5.34
N ALA A 138 -13.36 4.89 -4.01
CA ALA A 138 -13.52 3.60 -3.36
C ALA A 138 -14.70 2.80 -3.93
N LYS A 139 -15.85 3.46 -4.10
CA LYS A 139 -17.02 2.84 -4.72
C LYS A 139 -16.73 2.39 -6.16
N THR A 140 -16.03 3.22 -6.93
CA THR A 140 -15.65 2.92 -8.31
C THR A 140 -14.79 1.65 -8.38
N TRP A 141 -13.76 1.54 -7.53
CA TRP A 141 -12.89 0.37 -7.46
C TRP A 141 -13.64 -0.89 -6.99
N ALA A 142 -14.56 -0.76 -6.03
CA ALA A 142 -15.39 -1.88 -5.60
C ALA A 142 -16.33 -2.37 -6.72
N GLU A 143 -16.91 -1.46 -7.51
CA GLU A 143 -17.74 -1.79 -8.67
C GLU A 143 -16.93 -2.45 -9.80
N TRP A 144 -15.65 -2.08 -9.96
CA TRP A 144 -14.74 -2.73 -10.90
C TRP A 144 -14.17 -4.05 -10.41
N GLY A 145 -14.37 -4.43 -9.14
CA GLY A 145 -13.83 -5.68 -8.61
C GLY A 145 -12.37 -5.62 -8.17
N VAL A 146 -11.84 -4.45 -7.83
CA VAL A 146 -10.48 -4.31 -7.29
C VAL A 146 -10.35 -5.00 -5.92
N ASP A 147 -9.22 -5.64 -5.65
CA ASP A 147 -8.90 -6.38 -4.42
C ASP A 147 -7.74 -5.76 -3.62
N TYR A 148 -7.01 -4.83 -4.21
CA TYR A 148 -5.83 -4.20 -3.63
C TYR A 148 -5.74 -2.73 -4.06
N LEU A 149 -5.44 -1.84 -3.13
CA LEU A 149 -5.15 -0.42 -3.42
C LEU A 149 -3.77 -0.05 -2.90
N LYS A 150 -2.86 0.35 -3.81
CA LYS A 150 -1.67 1.14 -3.50
C LYS A 150 -2.08 2.62 -3.43
N TYR A 151 -1.81 3.27 -2.31
CA TYR A 151 -2.29 4.63 -2.06
C TYR A 151 -1.16 5.59 -1.69
N ASP A 152 -0.73 6.36 -2.69
CA ASP A 152 0.43 7.25 -2.66
C ASP A 152 0.22 8.54 -1.83
N ASN A 153 1.22 9.42 -1.84
CA ASN A 153 1.31 10.63 -1.03
C ASN A 153 1.68 11.89 -1.82
N CYS A 154 1.92 11.79 -3.13
CA CYS A 154 2.16 12.94 -3.99
C CYS A 154 0.99 13.94 -3.97
N TYR A 155 1.30 15.25 -4.02
CA TYR A 155 0.32 16.34 -4.10
C TYR A 155 -0.73 16.35 -2.96
N ASN A 156 -0.31 16.03 -1.73
CA ASN A 156 -1.18 15.96 -0.55
C ASN A 156 -1.70 17.31 0.00
N GLU A 157 -1.50 18.43 -0.71
CA GLU A 157 -1.96 19.78 -0.32
C GLU A 157 -1.48 20.23 1.07
N GLY A 158 -0.30 19.80 1.50
CA GLY A 158 0.27 20.15 2.80
C GLY A 158 -0.39 19.42 3.99
N GLN A 159 -1.15 18.34 3.72
CA GLN A 159 -1.76 17.50 4.74
C GLN A 159 -0.77 16.42 5.23
N ALA A 160 0.40 16.86 5.68
CA ALA A 160 1.46 16.04 6.26
C ALA A 160 2.32 16.87 7.24
N GLY A 161 3.31 16.25 7.89
CA GLY A 161 4.22 16.87 8.86
C GLY A 161 3.79 16.71 10.32
N ASP A 162 2.73 15.94 10.58
CA ASP A 162 2.29 15.49 11.89
C ASP A 162 1.56 14.16 11.75
N GLN A 163 1.80 13.23 12.67
CA GLN A 163 1.24 11.86 12.63
C GLN A 163 -0.29 11.88 12.49
N LYS A 164 -0.99 12.79 13.18
CA LYS A 164 -2.46 12.83 13.13
C LYS A 164 -2.99 13.38 11.82
N ILE A 165 -2.26 14.29 11.19
CA ILE A 165 -2.65 14.87 9.90
C ILE A 165 -2.55 13.79 8.83
N SER A 166 -1.40 13.09 8.76
CA SER A 166 -1.20 11.99 7.83
C SER A 166 -2.15 10.82 8.10
N GLU A 167 -2.30 10.39 9.37
CA GLU A 167 -3.25 9.35 9.77
C GLU A 167 -4.68 9.70 9.35
N ALA A 168 -5.16 10.92 9.61
CA ALA A 168 -6.52 11.32 9.25
C ALA A 168 -6.79 11.27 7.74
N ARG A 169 -5.81 11.68 6.93
CA ARG A 169 -5.90 11.64 5.48
C ARG A 169 -5.97 10.20 4.96
N TYR A 170 -5.10 9.32 5.45
CA TYR A 170 -5.13 7.89 5.08
C TYR A 170 -6.35 7.16 5.63
N ALA A 171 -6.83 7.51 6.83
CA ALA A 171 -8.02 6.94 7.45
C ALA A 171 -9.30 7.27 6.67
N THR A 172 -9.34 8.42 6.00
CA THR A 172 -10.48 8.82 5.15
C THR A 172 -10.70 7.81 4.03
N MET A 173 -9.63 7.41 3.32
CA MET A 173 -9.70 6.36 2.30
C MET A 173 -9.94 4.97 2.91
N ALA A 174 -9.32 4.63 4.05
CA ALA A 174 -9.59 3.36 4.73
C ALA A 174 -11.09 3.19 5.05
N ASN A 175 -11.73 4.23 5.57
CA ASN A 175 -13.16 4.23 5.86
C ASN A 175 -14.00 4.12 4.59
N ALA A 176 -13.61 4.82 3.51
CA ALA A 176 -14.30 4.75 2.23
C ALA A 176 -14.25 3.34 1.63
N LEU A 177 -13.08 2.69 1.63
CA LEU A 177 -12.91 1.29 1.19
C LEU A 177 -13.79 0.35 2.01
N ASN A 178 -13.75 0.46 3.34
CA ASN A 178 -14.56 -0.38 4.23
C ASN A 178 -16.07 -0.18 4.00
N ALA A 179 -16.51 1.06 3.72
CA ALA A 179 -17.91 1.37 3.46
C ALA A 179 -18.45 0.74 2.16
N THR A 180 -17.57 0.33 1.23
CA THR A 180 -17.99 -0.40 0.02
C THR A 180 -18.49 -1.82 0.32
N GLY A 181 -18.05 -2.41 1.43
CA GLY A 181 -18.32 -3.81 1.78
C GLY A 181 -17.52 -4.85 0.98
N ARG A 182 -16.70 -4.43 0.00
CA ARG A 182 -15.76 -5.31 -0.69
C ARG A 182 -14.43 -5.36 0.10
N PRO A 183 -13.87 -6.54 0.42
CA PRO A 183 -12.53 -6.63 0.99
C PRO A 183 -11.49 -6.13 -0.01
N ILE A 184 -10.81 -5.04 0.32
CA ILE A 184 -9.72 -4.45 -0.48
C ILE A 184 -8.51 -4.32 0.43
N LEU A 185 -7.39 -4.94 0.06
CA LEU A 185 -6.13 -4.81 0.79
C LEU A 185 -5.62 -3.38 0.60
N TYR A 186 -5.37 -2.69 1.71
CA TYR A 186 -4.98 -1.29 1.68
C TYR A 186 -3.50 -1.10 2.00
N SER A 187 -2.72 -0.71 0.98
CA SER A 187 -1.28 -0.45 1.07
C SER A 187 -0.98 1.04 1.00
N LEU A 188 -0.44 1.57 2.09
CA LEU A 188 0.01 2.96 2.18
C LEU A 188 1.35 3.13 1.47
N CYS A 189 1.43 4.14 0.60
CA CYS A 189 2.66 4.55 -0.05
C CYS A 189 2.99 5.99 0.34
N ASN A 190 3.29 6.21 1.63
CA ASN A 190 3.67 7.52 2.18
C ASN A 190 5.13 7.62 2.59
N TRP A 191 5.94 6.63 2.19
CA TRP A 191 7.40 6.64 2.29
C TRP A 191 7.96 6.79 3.71
N GLY A 192 7.20 6.37 4.73
CA GLY A 192 7.58 6.51 6.13
C GLY A 192 7.34 7.90 6.71
N GLU A 193 6.77 8.84 5.93
CA GLU A 193 6.45 10.19 6.41
C GLU A 193 5.51 10.11 7.62
N ASP A 194 5.84 10.86 8.67
CA ASP A 194 5.09 10.86 9.93
C ASP A 194 4.88 9.47 10.56
N TYR A 195 5.84 8.56 10.41
CA TYR A 195 5.96 7.32 11.18
C TYR A 195 4.74 6.37 11.07
N PRO A 196 4.35 5.90 9.87
CA PRO A 196 3.18 5.05 9.65
C PRO A 196 3.22 3.75 10.45
N TRP A 197 4.38 3.25 10.82
CA TRP A 197 4.50 2.10 11.74
C TRP A 197 3.91 2.33 13.15
N ASN A 198 3.56 3.56 13.53
CA ASN A 198 2.87 3.85 14.78
C ASN A 198 1.34 3.86 14.67
N TRP A 199 0.79 4.10 13.48
CA TRP A 199 -0.65 4.31 13.29
C TRP A 199 -1.26 3.51 12.12
N GLY A 200 -0.49 3.20 11.09
CA GLY A 200 -0.92 2.44 9.91
C GLY A 200 -1.55 1.09 10.27
N SER A 201 -1.05 0.43 11.32
CA SER A 201 -1.61 -0.86 11.78
C SER A 201 -3.10 -0.83 12.16
N THR A 202 -3.68 0.34 12.45
CA THR A 202 -5.10 0.47 12.82
C THR A 202 -6.01 0.87 11.66
N ILE A 203 -5.44 1.25 10.50
CA ILE A 203 -6.21 1.64 9.31
C ILE A 203 -5.78 0.99 7.99
N ALA A 204 -4.65 0.28 7.92
CA ALA A 204 -4.10 -0.31 6.71
C ALA A 204 -3.46 -1.69 6.92
N ASN A 205 -3.18 -2.37 5.80
CA ASN A 205 -2.55 -3.70 5.78
C ASN A 205 -1.03 -3.66 5.59
N SER A 206 -0.53 -2.60 4.95
CA SER A 206 0.90 -2.34 4.83
C SER A 206 1.17 -0.85 4.70
N TRP A 207 2.42 -0.45 4.94
CA TRP A 207 2.87 0.93 4.74
C TRP A 207 4.33 0.97 4.30
N ARG A 208 4.59 1.71 3.22
CA ARG A 208 5.94 2.02 2.75
C ARG A 208 6.70 2.78 3.84
N ILE A 209 7.93 2.36 4.12
CA ILE A 209 8.74 2.91 5.21
C ILE A 209 9.85 3.87 4.76
N SER A 210 10.06 3.99 3.45
CA SER A 210 11.13 4.78 2.84
C SER A 210 10.70 5.35 1.49
N GLY A 211 11.49 6.30 0.99
CA GLY A 211 11.49 6.64 -0.43
C GLY A 211 11.74 5.43 -1.33
N ASP A 212 11.49 5.59 -2.63
CA ASP A 212 11.47 4.46 -3.56
C ASP A 212 12.83 3.79 -3.70
N VAL A 213 12.79 2.47 -3.78
CA VAL A 213 13.94 1.65 -4.13
C VAL A 213 14.35 1.90 -5.59
N PHE A 214 15.58 1.58 -5.90
CA PHE A 214 16.03 1.40 -7.28
C PHE A 214 17.03 0.25 -7.36
N ASP A 215 17.29 -0.24 -8.57
CA ASP A 215 18.10 -1.42 -8.86
C ASP A 215 19.62 -1.24 -8.60
N TYR A 216 20.00 -0.91 -7.37
CA TYR A 216 21.38 -0.76 -6.91
C TYR A 216 21.55 -1.22 -5.46
N TRP A 217 22.56 -2.05 -5.23
CA TRP A 217 22.82 -2.67 -3.93
C TRP A 217 23.15 -1.65 -2.83
N ASP A 218 24.23 -0.87 -3.02
CA ASP A 218 24.72 0.08 -2.03
C ASP A 218 25.34 1.31 -2.72
N THR A 219 24.53 2.34 -2.94
CA THR A 219 24.99 3.62 -3.48
C THR A 219 24.24 4.77 -2.83
N TYR A 220 24.97 5.85 -2.57
CA TYR A 220 24.35 7.13 -2.24
C TYR A 220 23.66 7.72 -3.47
N ASP A 221 22.49 8.33 -3.26
CA ASP A 221 21.84 9.18 -4.24
C ASP A 221 21.32 10.45 -3.55
N ALA A 222 21.60 11.61 -4.13
CA ALA A 222 21.14 12.89 -3.59
C ALA A 222 19.60 13.02 -3.57
N ARG A 223 18.89 12.19 -4.36
CA ARG A 223 17.43 12.07 -4.37
C ARG A 223 16.89 11.25 -3.20
N CYS A 224 17.72 10.45 -2.52
CA CYS A 224 17.43 9.76 -1.27
C CYS A 224 18.36 10.27 -0.16
N PRO A 225 18.13 11.50 0.37
CA PRO A 225 19.14 12.20 1.19
C PRO A 225 19.30 11.65 2.62
N CYS A 226 18.39 10.81 3.10
CA CYS A 226 18.39 10.31 4.47
C CYS A 226 19.29 9.08 4.63
N GLU A 227 20.42 9.26 5.31
CA GLU A 227 21.42 8.23 5.61
C GLU A 227 21.83 8.23 7.10
N GLY A 228 22.57 7.19 7.51
CA GLY A 228 23.08 7.06 8.87
C GLY A 228 22.08 6.46 9.88
N ALA A 229 22.46 6.49 11.15
CA ALA A 229 21.77 5.78 12.23
C ALA A 229 20.34 6.27 12.49
N ASP A 230 20.03 7.53 12.14
CA ASP A 230 18.72 8.14 12.34
C ASP A 230 17.92 8.29 11.03
N SER A 231 18.34 7.61 9.96
CA SER A 231 17.69 7.69 8.63
C SER A 231 16.24 7.23 8.59
N TRP A 232 15.78 6.50 9.61
CA TRP A 232 14.37 6.14 9.82
C TRP A 232 13.50 7.37 10.15
N ASN A 233 14.08 8.46 10.66
CA ASN A 233 13.43 9.75 10.87
C ASN A 233 13.79 10.69 9.71
N CYS A 234 13.10 10.53 8.60
CA CYS A 234 13.42 11.20 7.36
C CYS A 234 12.38 12.28 7.01
N GLY A 235 12.81 13.54 7.00
CA GLY A 235 11.94 14.67 6.61
C GLY A 235 11.77 14.84 5.09
N LEU A 236 12.55 14.11 4.28
CA LEU A 236 12.42 14.09 2.82
C LEU A 236 12.76 12.67 2.32
N PRO A 237 11.78 11.74 2.29
CA PRO A 237 12.00 10.32 1.97
C PRO A 237 12.68 10.10 0.63
N GLY A 238 12.28 10.86 -0.39
CA GLY A 238 12.92 10.84 -1.69
C GLY A 238 12.64 9.58 -2.51
N PHE A 239 13.55 9.26 -3.42
CA PHE A 239 13.53 8.08 -4.29
C PHE A 239 14.96 7.75 -4.75
N HIS A 240 15.17 6.60 -5.37
CA HIS A 240 16.52 6.04 -5.65
C HIS A 240 17.29 5.73 -4.37
N CYS A 241 16.60 5.13 -3.39
CA CYS A 241 17.23 4.60 -2.20
C CYS A 241 17.79 3.20 -2.52
N SER A 242 19.08 2.97 -2.25
CA SER A 242 19.69 1.64 -2.46
C SER A 242 19.09 0.57 -1.53
N ILE A 243 19.29 -0.70 -1.89
CA ILE A 243 18.82 -1.84 -1.08
C ILE A 243 19.31 -1.72 0.37
N THR A 244 20.61 -1.50 0.57
CA THR A 244 21.21 -1.34 1.91
C THR A 244 20.65 -0.13 2.66
N ASN A 245 20.36 0.98 1.98
CA ASN A 245 19.78 2.17 2.61
C ASN A 245 18.41 1.86 3.21
N ILE A 246 17.54 1.18 2.46
CA ILE A 246 16.20 0.80 2.91
C ILE A 246 16.28 -0.24 4.03
N MET A 247 17.11 -1.28 3.89
CA MET A 247 17.30 -2.30 4.94
C MET A 247 17.75 -1.68 6.26
N ASN A 248 18.66 -0.71 6.22
CA ASN A 248 19.13 -0.01 7.41
C ASN A 248 18.02 0.81 8.09
N LYS A 249 17.11 1.43 7.33
CA LYS A 249 15.91 2.11 7.86
C LYS A 249 14.94 1.10 8.50
N ALA A 250 14.70 -0.03 7.83
CA ALA A 250 13.78 -1.07 8.27
C ALA A 250 14.17 -1.70 9.62
N ALA A 251 15.47 -1.84 9.88
CA ALA A 251 16.02 -2.49 11.07
C ALA A 251 15.52 -1.87 12.40
N PHE A 252 15.11 -0.60 12.42
CA PHE A 252 14.63 0.09 13.61
C PHE A 252 13.15 -0.17 13.94
N ILE A 253 12.37 -0.64 12.96
CA ILE A 253 10.91 -0.69 13.04
C ILE A 253 10.32 -2.09 12.87
N VAL A 254 11.18 -3.12 12.88
CA VAL A 254 10.78 -4.54 12.77
C VAL A 254 9.69 -4.92 13.79
N SER A 255 9.79 -4.38 15.01
CA SER A 255 8.84 -4.66 16.11
C SER A 255 7.42 -4.12 15.90
N LYS A 256 7.17 -3.35 14.83
CA LYS A 256 5.89 -2.71 14.54
C LYS A 256 5.03 -3.49 13.54
N ALA A 257 5.62 -4.44 12.83
CA ALA A 257 4.89 -5.34 11.94
C ALA A 257 4.23 -6.48 12.73
N GLN A 258 3.06 -6.91 12.27
CA GLN A 258 2.28 -8.00 12.85
C GLN A 258 1.35 -8.61 11.78
N PRO A 259 0.77 -9.80 12.00
CA PRO A 259 -0.24 -10.35 11.10
C PRO A 259 -1.34 -9.33 10.79
N GLY A 260 -1.62 -9.12 9.50
CA GLY A 260 -2.57 -8.13 9.00
C GLY A 260 -1.98 -6.74 8.74
N ALA A 261 -0.73 -6.45 9.14
CA ALA A 261 -0.17 -5.10 9.16
C ALA A 261 1.38 -5.08 9.04
N TRP A 262 1.92 -4.77 7.85
CA TRP A 262 3.33 -4.97 7.53
C TRP A 262 4.09 -3.68 7.16
N ASN A 263 5.37 -3.62 7.56
CA ASN A 263 6.32 -2.67 6.98
C ASN A 263 6.59 -3.08 5.53
N ASP A 264 6.42 -2.16 4.59
CA ASP A 264 6.68 -2.35 3.16
C ASP A 264 8.00 -1.66 2.79
N LEU A 265 8.96 -2.47 2.32
CA LEU A 265 10.31 -2.05 1.94
C LEU A 265 10.42 -1.66 0.45
N ASP A 266 9.28 -1.48 -0.20
CA ASP A 266 9.13 -1.29 -1.64
C ASP A 266 9.32 -2.59 -2.46
N MET A 267 9.12 -2.47 -3.76
CA MET A 267 9.10 -3.59 -4.70
C MET A 267 10.46 -4.29 -4.84
N LEU A 268 10.42 -5.58 -5.19
CA LEU A 268 11.64 -6.34 -5.50
C LEU A 268 12.23 -5.87 -6.84
N GLU A 269 13.55 -5.65 -6.87
CA GLU A 269 14.29 -5.26 -8.09
C GLU A 269 14.86 -6.48 -8.83
N VAL A 270 14.56 -7.68 -8.34
CA VAL A 270 15.10 -8.95 -8.81
C VAL A 270 14.84 -9.11 -10.31
N GLY A 271 15.94 -9.10 -11.09
CA GLY A 271 15.90 -9.31 -12.55
C GLY A 271 15.99 -8.04 -13.41
N ASN A 272 16.04 -6.83 -12.81
CA ASN A 272 16.06 -5.56 -13.56
C ASN A 272 17.42 -5.22 -14.20
N GLY A 273 18.49 -5.91 -13.79
CA GLY A 273 19.74 -6.07 -14.52
C GLY A 273 20.94 -5.24 -14.03
N ALA A 274 20.79 -4.37 -13.04
CA ALA A 274 21.88 -3.53 -12.52
C ALA A 274 22.56 -4.10 -11.26
N MET A 275 22.02 -5.13 -10.62
CA MET A 275 22.68 -5.88 -9.55
C MET A 275 23.18 -7.25 -10.01
N THR A 276 24.16 -7.80 -9.29
CA THR A 276 24.62 -9.18 -9.46
C THR A 276 23.59 -10.19 -8.93
N ASP A 277 23.66 -11.44 -9.39
CA ASP A 277 22.82 -12.53 -8.87
C ASP A 277 22.91 -12.66 -7.33
N THR A 278 24.11 -12.52 -6.76
CA THR A 278 24.29 -12.58 -5.30
C THR A 278 23.63 -11.42 -4.57
N GLU A 279 23.65 -10.21 -5.14
CA GLU A 279 22.96 -9.05 -4.58
C GLU A 279 21.44 -9.23 -4.69
N TYR A 280 20.92 -9.76 -5.81
CA TYR A 280 19.50 -10.09 -5.93
C TYR A 280 19.04 -11.17 -4.94
N VAL A 281 19.85 -12.20 -4.72
CA VAL A 281 19.56 -13.23 -3.71
C VAL A 281 19.57 -12.66 -2.28
N ALA A 282 20.39 -11.65 -2.01
CA ALA A 282 20.42 -10.98 -0.71
C ALA A 282 19.28 -9.96 -0.54
N HIS A 283 18.79 -9.38 -1.64
CA HIS A 283 17.62 -8.48 -1.67
C HIS A 283 16.31 -9.25 -1.44
N PHE A 284 16.17 -10.44 -2.04
CA PHE A 284 15.00 -11.30 -1.92
C PHE A 284 14.82 -11.92 -0.51
#